data_AF-A0A850JHE4-F1
#
_entry.id   AF-A0A850JHE4-F1
#
_cell.length_a   1.000
_cell.length_b   1.000
_cell.length_c   1.000
_cell.angle_alpha   90.00
_cell.angle_beta   90.00
_cell.angle_gamma   90.00
#
_symmetry.space_group_name_H-M   'P 1'
#
loop_
_entity.id
_entity.type
_entity.pdbx_description
1 polymer ?
#
loop_
_entity_poly.entity_id
_entity_poly.type
_entity_poly.pdbx_seq_one_letter_code
_entity_poly.pdbx_strand_id
1 'polypeptide(L)'
;MTYDMRHEPPKLYAWDVWARDGGRGGVTDDREAAIRNVHEALRGLKTGASGKVRYVALAPDGTAAYVDLRTVGEARRDEATGAVIWRAG
;
A
#
# COMPACT_ATOMS: atom_id res chain seq x y z
N MET A 1 -37.73 -13.97 -3.40
CA MET A 1 -37.18 -12.60 -3.37
C MET A 1 -35.70 -12.73 -3.68
N THR A 2 -35.32 -12.49 -4.93
CA THR A 2 -33.98 -12.81 -5.43
C THR A 2 -33.12 -11.55 -5.29
N TYR A 3 -32.23 -11.52 -4.31
CA TYR A 3 -31.20 -10.48 -4.21
C TYR A 3 -29.86 -11.14 -4.60
N ASP A 4 -29.59 -11.19 -5.91
CA ASP A 4 -28.24 -11.46 -6.42
C ASP A 4 -27.41 -10.21 -6.11
N MET A 5 -26.68 -10.25 -5.00
CA MET A 5 -25.53 -9.38 -4.79
C MET A 5 -24.29 -10.21 -5.13
N ARG A 6 -24.00 -10.37 -6.41
CA ARG A 6 -22.60 -10.42 -6.86
C ARG A 6 -21.95 -9.07 -6.57
N HIS A 7 -21.80 -8.72 -5.30
CA HIS A 7 -20.85 -7.69 -4.89
C HIS A 7 -19.49 -8.32 -5.11
N GLU A 8 -18.80 -7.88 -6.16
CA GLU A 8 -17.36 -8.12 -6.22
C GLU A 8 -16.78 -7.65 -4.88
N PRO A 9 -15.99 -8.50 -4.20
CA PRO A 9 -15.37 -8.09 -2.95
C PRO A 9 -14.57 -6.80 -3.19
N PRO A 10 -14.65 -5.83 -2.26
CA PRO A 10 -14.00 -4.54 -2.44
C PRO A 10 -12.50 -4.75 -2.69
N LYS A 11 -11.95 -3.99 -3.63
CA LYS A 11 -10.52 -4.07 -3.91
C LYS A 11 -9.79 -3.35 -2.79
N LEU A 12 -8.98 -4.08 -2.01
CA LEU A 12 -8.24 -3.50 -0.89
C LEU A 12 -6.78 -3.30 -1.25
N TYR A 13 -6.23 -2.18 -0.81
CA TYR A 13 -4.86 -1.77 -1.03
C TYR A 13 -4.19 -1.51 0.31
N ALA A 14 -3.27 -2.39 0.70
CA ALA A 14 -2.39 -2.17 1.83
C ALA A 14 -1.21 -1.32 1.38
N TRP A 15 -0.77 -0.41 2.24
CA TRP A 15 0.41 0.40 1.99
C TRP A 15 1.27 0.47 3.24
N ASP A 16 2.58 0.43 3.02
CA ASP A 16 3.58 0.40 4.07
C ASP A 16 4.73 1.32 3.69
N VAL A 17 5.32 1.96 4.69
CA VAL A 17 6.53 2.78 4.60
C VAL A 17 7.46 2.39 5.74
N TRP A 18 8.71 2.13 5.39
CA TRP A 18 9.78 1.75 6.30
C TRP A 18 10.87 2.81 6.29
N ALA A 19 11.25 3.28 7.48
CA ALA A 19 12.43 4.09 7.70
C ALA A 19 13.16 3.65 8.97
N ARG A 20 14.40 4.11 9.11
CA ARG A 20 15.25 3.78 10.28
C ARG A 20 14.62 4.18 11.62
N ASP A 21 13.88 5.30 11.63
CA ASP A 21 13.34 5.91 12.84
C ASP A 21 11.86 5.53 13.09
N GLY A 22 11.29 4.64 12.26
CA GLY A 22 9.89 4.20 12.38
C GLY A 22 9.26 3.82 11.04
N GLY A 23 8.08 3.21 11.11
CA GLY A 23 7.27 2.86 9.94
C GLY A 23 5.85 3.39 10.04
N ARG A 24 5.17 3.49 8.91
CA ARG A 24 3.75 3.87 8.83
C ARG A 24 3.07 3.00 7.79
N GLY A 25 1.80 2.70 8.00
CA GLY A 25 1.02 1.96 7.03
C GLY A 25 -0.47 2.09 7.24
N GLY A 26 -1.24 1.46 6.37
CA GLY A 26 -2.69 1.41 6.43
C GLY A 26 -3.29 0.60 5.30
N VAL A 27 -4.62 0.56 5.26
CA VAL A 27 -5.40 -0.11 4.22
C VAL A 27 -6.51 0.84 3.74
N THR A 28 -6.77 0.83 2.44
CA THR A 28 -7.84 1.61 1.80
C THR A 28 -8.39 0.84 0.60
N ASP A 29 -9.62 1.15 0.19
CA ASP A 29 -10.24 0.66 -1.04
C ASP A 29 -9.88 1.50 -2.29
N ASP A 30 -9.16 2.61 -2.10
CA ASP A 30 -8.69 3.49 -3.18
C ASP A 30 -7.18 3.29 -3.44
N ARG A 31 -6.87 2.74 -4.62
CA ARG A 31 -5.50 2.54 -5.10
C ARG A 31 -4.68 3.82 -5.10
N GLU A 32 -5.24 4.92 -5.58
CA GLU A 32 -4.54 6.19 -5.72
C GLU A 32 -4.34 6.86 -4.36
N ALA A 33 -5.28 6.67 -3.43
CA ALA A 33 -5.08 7.07 -2.03
C ALA A 33 -3.91 6.31 -1.39
N ALA A 34 -3.80 4.99 -1.61
CA ALA A 34 -2.68 4.19 -1.10
C ALA A 34 -1.32 4.68 -1.65
N ILE A 35 -1.23 4.92 -2.96
CA ILE A 35 -0.02 5.47 -3.62
C ILE A 35 0.34 6.85 -3.04
N ARG A 36 -0.64 7.74 -2.89
CA ARG A 36 -0.44 9.07 -2.34
C ARG A 36 0.04 9.04 -0.89
N ASN A 37 -0.51 8.15 -0.07
CA ASN A 37 -0.10 7.97 1.32
C ASN A 37 1.37 7.57 1.42
N VAL A 38 1.84 6.63 0.59
CA VAL A 38 3.25 6.27 0.52
C VAL A 38 4.11 7.46 0.09
N HIS A 39 3.69 8.18 -0.96
CA HIS A 39 4.45 9.30 -1.49
C HIS A 39 4.64 10.42 -0.44
N GLU A 40 3.56 10.81 0.23
CA GLU A 40 3.59 11.87 1.25
C GLU A 40 4.33 11.42 2.51
N ALA A 41 4.17 10.17 2.94
CA ALA A 41 4.93 9.62 4.05
C ALA A 41 6.44 9.63 3.76
N LEU A 42 6.86 9.19 2.56
CA LEU A 42 8.27 9.22 2.18
C LEU A 42 8.82 10.66 2.11
N ARG A 43 8.05 11.63 1.61
CA ARG A 43 8.43 13.06 1.59
C ARG A 43 8.70 13.67 2.96
N GLY A 44 8.14 13.10 4.03
CA GLY A 44 8.43 13.53 5.41
C GLY A 44 9.65 12.87 6.06
N LEU A 45 10.21 11.80 5.46
CA LEU A 45 11.20 10.93 6.11
C LEU A 45 12.63 11.17 5.62
N LYS A 46 13.64 10.76 6.40
CA LYS A 46 15.03 10.80 5.94
C LYS A 46 15.23 9.98 4.66
N THR A 47 16.28 10.31 3.92
CA THR A 47 16.74 9.56 2.75
C THR A 47 16.98 8.08 3.09
N GLY A 48 16.77 7.20 2.11
CA GLY A 48 16.89 5.74 2.32
C GLY A 48 15.61 5.07 2.85
N ALA A 49 14.55 5.83 3.15
CA ALA A 49 13.23 5.28 3.42
C ALA A 49 12.62 4.63 2.15
N SER A 50 11.85 3.57 2.33
CA SER A 50 11.16 2.87 1.25
C SER A 50 9.69 2.65 1.58
N GLY A 51 8.87 2.38 0.56
CA GLY A 51 7.47 2.08 0.73
C GLY A 51 6.94 1.17 -0.36
N LYS A 52 5.79 0.56 -0.09
CA LYS A 52 5.16 -0.41 -0.98
C LYS A 52 3.66 -0.30 -0.91
N VAL A 53 3.00 -0.51 -2.05
CA VAL A 53 1.56 -0.69 -2.15
C VAL A 53 1.28 -2.10 -2.65
N ARG A 54 0.37 -2.80 -1.98
CA ARG A 54 -0.03 -4.17 -2.27
C ARG A 54 -1.54 -4.23 -2.48
N TYR A 55 -1.97 -4.92 -3.51
CA TYR A 55 -3.37 -5.32 -3.64
C TYR A 55 -3.57 -6.56 -2.78
N VAL A 56 -4.54 -6.51 -1.88
CA VAL A 56 -4.78 -7.54 -0.87
C VAL A 56 -6.23 -7.99 -0.85
N ALA A 57 -6.47 -9.17 -0.31
CA ALA A 57 -7.79 -9.66 0.08
C ALA A 57 -7.80 -10.03 1.56
N LEU A 58 -9.00 -10.08 2.16
CA LEU A 58 -9.17 -10.71 3.47
C LEU A 58 -8.89 -12.21 3.35
N ALA A 59 -8.28 -12.78 4.38
CA ALA A 59 -8.03 -14.21 4.42
C ALA A 59 -9.37 -15.00 4.36
N PRO A 60 -9.45 -16.04 3.50
CA PRO A 60 -10.70 -16.77 3.29
C PRO A 60 -11.09 -17.66 4.48
N ASP A 61 -10.16 -17.92 5.40
CA ASP A 61 -10.37 -18.69 6.63
C ASP A 61 -11.07 -17.89 7.74
N GLY A 62 -11.47 -16.64 7.45
CA GLY A 62 -12.15 -15.76 8.40
C GLY A 62 -11.22 -15.13 9.43
N THR A 63 -9.90 -15.32 9.32
CA THR A 63 -8.95 -14.62 10.17
C THR A 63 -8.89 -13.14 9.80
N ALA A 64 -8.55 -12.30 10.78
CA ALA A 64 -8.31 -10.86 10.58
C ALA A 64 -6.95 -10.60 9.92
N ALA A 65 -6.65 -11.33 8.84
CA ALA A 65 -5.41 -11.24 8.09
C ALA A 65 -5.68 -10.79 6.65
N TYR A 66 -4.67 -10.13 6.06
CA TYR A 66 -4.65 -9.80 4.65
C TYR A 66 -3.73 -10.76 3.92
N VAL A 67 -4.19 -11.24 2.76
CA VAL A 67 -3.40 -12.03 1.82
C VAL A 67 -2.96 -11.11 0.68
N ASP A 68 -1.66 -11.08 0.43
CA ASP A 68 -1.09 -10.33 -0.69
C ASP A 68 -1.45 -11.01 -2.01
N LEU A 69 -2.16 -10.28 -2.88
CA LEU A 69 -2.53 -10.76 -4.21
C LEU A 69 -1.52 -10.32 -5.27
N ARG A 70 -1.05 -9.06 -5.19
CA ARG A 70 0.06 -8.56 -6.03
C ARG A 70 0.66 -7.28 -5.46
N THR A 71 1.91 -7.00 -5.84
CA THR A 71 2.50 -5.66 -5.69
C THR A 71 1.87 -4.71 -6.69
N VAL A 72 1.48 -3.51 -6.25
CA VAL A 72 1.03 -2.42 -7.14
C VAL A 72 2.19 -1.52 -7.52
N GLY A 73 3.07 -1.24 -6.55
CA GLY A 73 4.27 -0.46 -6.77
C GLY A 73 5.12 -0.37 -5.53
N GLU A 74 6.39 -0.07 -5.75
CA GLU A 74 7.39 0.17 -4.72
C GLU A 74 7.98 1.56 -4.92
N ALA A 75 8.28 2.23 -3.82
CA ALA A 75 8.85 3.55 -3.80
C ALA A 75 10.08 3.59 -2.91
N ARG A 76 11.06 4.42 -3.28
CA ARG A 76 12.16 4.78 -2.38
C ARG A 76 12.35 6.28 -2.36
N ARG A 77 12.81 6.81 -1.23
CA ARG A 77 13.37 8.16 -1.17
C ARG A 77 14.83 8.11 -1.56
N ASP A 78 15.13 8.67 -2.72
CA ASP A 78 16.46 8.76 -3.28
C ASP A 78 17.40 9.54 -2.36
N GLU A 79 18.59 9.00 -2.14
CA GLU A 79 19.54 9.57 -1.17
C GLU A 79 20.25 10.83 -1.70
N ALA A 80 20.50 10.89 -3.00
CA ALA A 80 21.23 12.00 -3.60
C ALA A 80 20.32 13.23 -3.81
N THR A 81 19.08 13.00 -4.24
CA THR A 81 18.16 14.06 -4.67
C THR A 81 17.04 14.33 -3.68
N GLY A 82 16.79 13.41 -2.73
CA GLY A 82 15.63 13.46 -1.84
C GLY A 82 14.29 13.22 -2.54
N ALA A 83 14.29 12.92 -3.86
CA ALA A 83 13.10 12.63 -4.64
C ALA A 83 12.50 11.27 -4.28
N VAL A 84 11.18 11.14 -4.43
CA VAL A 84 10.51 9.83 -4.31
C VAL A 84 10.46 9.18 -5.69
N ILE A 85 11.12 8.05 -5.84
CA ILE A 85 11.20 7.28 -7.08
C ILE A 85 10.30 6.06 -6.97
N TRP A 86 9.40 5.91 -7.95
CA TRP A 86 8.48 4.78 -8.05
C TRP A 86 8.97 3.73 -9.05
N ARG A 87 8.69 2.47 -8.74
CA ARG A 87 8.79 1.31 -9.64
C ARG A 87 7.43 0.63 -9.67
N ALA A 88 6.91 0.39 -10.86
CA ALA A 88 5.68 -0.37 -11.06
C ALA A 88 5.92 -1.85 -10.70
N GLY A 89 4.90 -2.47 -10.10
CA GLY A 89 4.86 -3.91 -9.80
C GLY A 89 4.16 -4.71 -10.89
#